data_AF-A0A519SLX2-F1
#
_entry.id   AF-A0A519SLX2-F1
#
_cell.length_a   1.000
_cell.length_b   1.000
_cell.length_c   1.000
_cell.angle_alpha   90.00
_cell.angle_beta   90.00
_cell.angle_gamma   90.00
#
_symmetry.space_group_name_H-M   'P 1'
#
loop_
_entity.id
_entity.type
_entity.pdbx_description
1 polymer ?
#
loop_
_entity_poly.entity_id
_entity_poly.type
_entity_poly.pdbx_seq_one_letter_code
_entity_poly.pdbx_strand_id
1 'polypeptide(L)'
;MRFNFNFRKALPTPVRNHEGALAYVLTPALELYAAVATAALSDQFYEAAGTRLARLRELVAQNEPVFVAQLAVYAREHLYLRSVPLVLAVELARIHRGDNLV
;
A
#
# COMPACT_ATOMS: atom_id res chain seq x y z
N MET A 1 -37.11 -32.84 -10.82
CA MET A 1 -36.58 -32.45 -9.49
C MET A 1 -36.25 -30.97 -9.52
N ARG A 2 -36.73 -30.19 -8.55
CA ARG A 2 -36.61 -28.73 -8.51
C ARG A 2 -35.36 -28.36 -7.70
N PHE A 3 -34.32 -27.83 -8.35
CA PHE A 3 -33.11 -27.39 -7.68
C PHE A 3 -33.27 -25.92 -7.28
N ASN A 4 -33.47 -25.67 -5.98
CA ASN A 4 -33.55 -24.32 -5.42
C ASN A 4 -32.32 -24.09 -4.53
N PHE A 5 -31.19 -23.79 -5.15
CA PHE A 5 -29.97 -23.46 -4.42
C PHE A 5 -29.95 -21.96 -4.14
N ASN A 6 -30.32 -21.58 -2.91
CA ASN A 6 -30.19 -20.22 -2.43
C ASN A 6 -28.72 -19.90 -2.13
N PHE A 7 -27.92 -19.64 -3.17
CA PHE A 7 -26.57 -19.09 -3.03
C PHE A 7 -26.63 -17.60 -2.68
N ARG A 8 -27.24 -17.26 -1.54
CA ARG A 8 -27.13 -15.90 -0.99
C ARG A 8 -25.74 -15.76 -0.38
N LYS A 9 -24.79 -15.33 -1.20
CA LYS A 9 -23.46 -14.92 -0.76
C LYS A 9 -23.66 -13.86 0.33
N ALA A 10 -23.15 -14.11 1.54
CA ALA A 10 -23.24 -13.16 2.64
C ALA A 10 -22.72 -11.80 2.15
N LEU A 11 -23.49 -10.74 2.36
CA LEU A 11 -23.03 -9.40 2.02
C LEU A 11 -21.80 -9.09 2.87
N PRO A 12 -20.70 -8.62 2.26
CA PRO A 12 -19.52 -8.21 3.03
C PRO A 12 -19.90 -7.15 4.05
N THR A 13 -19.29 -7.21 5.24
CA THR A 13 -19.52 -6.25 6.32
C THR A 13 -19.30 -4.83 5.80
N PRO A 14 -20.27 -3.91 6.01
CA PRO A 14 -20.17 -2.55 5.50
C PRO A 14 -19.02 -1.83 6.21
N VAL A 15 -17.95 -1.55 5.48
CA VAL A 15 -16.85 -0.73 5.99
C VAL A 15 -17.26 0.72 5.86
N ARG A 16 -16.90 1.52 6.87
CA ARG A 16 -17.24 2.94 6.93
C ARG A 16 -15.98 3.78 6.82
N ASN A 17 -16.06 4.89 6.09
CA ASN A 17 -14.99 5.89 6.07
C ASN A 17 -15.01 6.72 7.36
N HIS A 18 -14.07 7.69 7.47
CA HIS A 18 -13.99 8.60 8.61
C HIS A 18 -15.28 9.39 8.87
N GLU A 19 -16.07 9.66 7.82
CA GLU A 19 -17.36 10.36 7.88
C GLU A 19 -18.56 9.40 8.07
N GLY A 20 -18.32 8.12 8.35
CA GLY A 20 -19.37 7.14 8.63
C GLY A 20 -20.17 6.64 7.41
N ALA A 21 -19.80 7.05 6.20
CA ALA A 21 -20.41 6.60 4.94
C ALA A 21 -19.82 5.25 4.48
N LEU A 22 -20.56 4.50 3.67
CA LEU A 22 -20.13 3.21 3.12
C LEU A 22 -18.87 3.36 2.26
N ALA A 23 -17.89 2.49 2.49
CA ALA A 23 -16.60 2.47 1.83
C ALA A 23 -16.11 1.03 1.58
N TYR A 24 -15.08 0.92 0.75
CA TYR A 24 -14.39 -0.34 0.46
C TYR A 24 -13.10 -0.45 1.25
N VAL A 25 -12.78 -1.65 1.73
CA VAL A 25 -11.48 -1.95 2.35
C VAL A 25 -10.42 -2.01 1.27
N LEU A 26 -9.35 -1.25 1.44
CA LEU A 26 -8.16 -1.40 0.63
C LEU A 26 -7.36 -2.60 1.13
N THR A 27 -6.86 -3.41 0.19
CA THR A 27 -5.85 -4.40 0.53
C THR A 27 -4.54 -3.67 0.90
N PRO A 28 -3.67 -4.26 1.74
CA PRO A 28 -2.41 -3.63 2.11
C PRO A 28 -1.55 -3.22 0.90
N ALA A 29 -1.62 -3.98 -0.19
CA ALA A 29 -0.91 -3.69 -1.44
C ALA A 29 -1.47 -2.46 -2.16
N LEU A 30 -2.80 -2.33 -2.19
CA LEU A 30 -3.46 -1.19 -2.82
C LEU A 30 -3.29 0.06 -1.96
N GLU A 31 -3.32 -0.07 -0.63
CA GLU A 31 -3.02 1.03 0.28
C GLU A 31 -1.58 1.51 0.11
N LEU A 32 -0.60 0.60 0.03
CA LEU A 32 0.80 0.95 -0.24
C LEU A 32 0.97 1.65 -1.59
N TYR A 33 0.34 1.13 -2.65
CA TYR A 33 0.37 1.77 -3.98
C TYR A 33 -0.22 3.18 -3.94
N ALA A 34 -1.41 3.33 -3.34
CA ALA A 34 -2.07 4.63 -3.24
C ALA A 34 -1.23 5.62 -2.45
N ALA A 35 -0.64 5.20 -1.33
CA ALA A 35 0.28 6.00 -0.54
C ALA A 35 1.51 6.42 -1.35
N VAL A 36 2.10 5.52 -2.14
CA VAL A 36 3.26 5.81 -3.01
C VAL A 36 2.90 6.76 -4.15
N ALA A 37 1.80 6.53 -4.85
CA ALA A 37 1.38 7.34 -5.99
C ALA A 37 0.96 8.75 -5.59
N THR A 38 0.35 8.90 -4.41
CA THR A 38 -0.01 10.20 -3.83
C THR A 38 1.08 10.75 -2.91
N ALA A 39 2.22 10.04 -2.80
CA ALA A 39 3.38 10.51 -2.10
C ALA A 39 4.13 11.56 -2.93
N ALA A 40 3.49 12.72 -3.14
CA ALA A 40 4.22 13.95 -3.39
C ALA A 40 5.12 14.17 -2.17
N LEU A 41 6.37 13.74 -2.24
CA LEU A 41 7.35 13.84 -1.14
C LEU A 41 7.88 15.27 -0.98
N SER A 42 7.03 16.25 -1.26
CA SER A 42 7.21 17.69 -1.07
C SER A 42 6.35 18.10 0.12
N ASP A 43 6.85 19.00 0.97
CA ASP A 43 6.15 19.52 2.15
C ASP A 43 4.70 19.91 1.79
N GLN A 44 3.77 19.01 2.09
CA GLN A 44 2.36 19.35 2.21
C GLN A 44 2.28 19.97 3.60
N PHE A 45 2.16 21.31 3.62
CA PHE A 45 2.20 22.28 4.73
C PHE A 45 1.53 21.88 6.08
N TYR A 46 0.88 20.73 6.18
CA TYR A 46 0.10 20.26 7.33
C TYR A 46 0.42 18.84 7.83
N GLU A 47 1.27 18.06 7.15
CA GLU A 47 1.73 16.74 7.65
C GLU A 47 3.25 16.73 7.80
N ALA A 48 3.75 16.64 9.04
CA ALA A 48 5.17 16.50 9.30
C ALA A 48 5.71 15.26 8.57
N ALA A 49 6.66 15.43 7.65
CA ALA A 49 7.18 14.38 6.77
C ALA A 49 7.54 13.04 7.47
N GLY A 50 7.83 13.08 8.78
CA GLY A 50 8.08 11.90 9.61
C GLY A 50 6.89 10.95 9.80
N THR A 51 5.66 11.45 9.95
CA THR A 51 4.47 10.59 10.18
C THR A 51 4.17 9.75 8.95
N ARG A 52 4.31 10.33 7.76
CA ARG A 52 4.05 9.63 6.50
C ARG A 52 5.12 8.59 6.18
N LEU A 53 6.38 8.88 6.53
CA LEU A 53 7.47 7.91 6.39
C LEU A 53 7.27 6.70 7.33
N ALA A 54 6.82 6.94 8.57
CA ALA A 54 6.47 5.87 9.49
C ALA A 54 5.34 4.98 8.93
N ARG A 55 4.27 5.59 8.38
CA ARG A 55 3.17 4.87 7.73
C ARG A 55 3.64 4.05 6.52
N LEU A 56 4.47 4.63 5.65
CA LEU A 56 5.03 3.90 4.50
C LEU A 56 5.85 2.69 4.95
N ARG A 57 6.65 2.83 6.01
CA ARG A 57 7.43 1.72 6.58
C ARG A 57 6.53 0.60 7.11
N GLU A 58 5.48 0.95 7.82
CA GLU A 58 4.50 -0.03 8.33
C GLU A 58 3.79 -0.76 7.18
N LEU A 59 3.42 -0.04 6.12
CA LEU A 59 2.81 -0.64 4.94
C LEU A 59 3.78 -1.53 4.18
N VAL A 60 5.05 -1.16 4.05
CA VAL A 60 6.08 -2.02 3.45
C VAL A 60 6.23 -3.34 4.20
N ALA A 61 6.22 -3.32 5.54
CA ALA A 61 6.32 -4.53 6.35
C ALA A 61 5.09 -5.46 6.25
N GLN A 62 3.93 -4.94 5.84
CA GLN A 62 2.68 -5.70 5.66
C GLN A 62 2.53 -6.31 4.26
N ASN A 63 3.47 -6.03 3.36
CA ASN A 63 3.39 -6.45 1.96
C ASN A 63 4.50 -7.42 1.59
N GLU A 64 4.25 -8.21 0.55
CA GLU A 64 5.23 -9.14 0.00
C GLU A 64 6.47 -8.37 -0.51
N PRO A 65 7.70 -8.81 -0.17
CA PRO A 65 8.93 -8.09 -0.52
C PRO A 65 9.10 -7.89 -2.03
N VAL A 66 8.73 -8.92 -2.80
CA VAL A 66 8.76 -8.88 -4.28
C VAL A 66 7.86 -7.77 -4.81
N PHE A 67 6.65 -7.62 -4.24
CA PHE A 67 5.73 -6.56 -4.64
C PHE A 67 6.30 -5.19 -4.32
N VAL A 68 6.90 -5.01 -3.15
CA VAL A 68 7.53 -3.74 -2.76
C VAL A 68 8.69 -3.39 -3.71
N ALA A 69 9.48 -4.38 -4.15
CA ALA A 69 10.59 -4.17 -5.06
C ALA A 69 10.10 -3.76 -6.46
N GLN A 70 9.08 -4.45 -6.97
CA GLN A 70 8.43 -4.10 -8.23
C GLN A 70 7.79 -2.71 -8.16
N LEU A 71 7.17 -2.37 -7.03
CA LEU A 71 6.58 -1.06 -6.81
C LEU A 71 7.64 0.04 -6.78
N ALA A 72 8.81 -0.21 -6.21
CA ALA A 72 9.92 0.74 -6.21
C ALA A 72 10.41 1.04 -7.64
N VAL A 73 10.56 0.01 -8.48
CA VAL A 73 10.91 0.16 -9.91
C VAL A 73 9.81 0.94 -10.63
N TYR A 74 8.55 0.53 -10.47
CA TYR A 74 7.41 1.20 -11.11
C TYR A 74 7.30 2.68 -10.70
N ALA A 75 7.49 2.98 -9.42
CA ALA A 75 7.47 4.34 -8.90
C ALA A 75 8.57 5.22 -9.52
N ARG A 76 9.71 4.64 -9.88
CA ARG A 76 10.81 5.34 -10.54
C ARG A 76 10.59 5.52 -12.04
N GLU A 77 10.14 4.47 -12.72
CA GLU A 77 10.07 4.44 -14.19
C GLU A 77 8.77 5.01 -14.76
N HIS A 78 7.65 4.80 -14.07
CA HIS A 78 6.32 5.16 -14.59
C HIS A 78 5.69 6.33 -13.83
N LEU A 79 5.93 6.45 -12.52
CA LEU A 79 5.45 7.59 -11.72
C LEU A 79 6.48 8.72 -11.63
N TYR A 80 7.72 8.49 -12.10
CA TYR A 80 8.82 9.47 -12.09
C TYR A 80 9.07 10.12 -10.73
N LEU A 81 8.82 9.38 -9.64
CA LEU A 81 9.01 9.86 -8.28
C LEU A 81 10.50 9.87 -7.94
N ARG A 82 10.95 10.94 -7.27
CA ARG A 82 12.37 11.12 -6.92
C ARG A 82 12.76 10.32 -5.68
N SER A 83 12.12 10.65 -4.55
CA SER A 83 12.57 10.19 -3.23
C SER A 83 11.87 8.93 -2.75
N VAL A 84 10.62 8.70 -3.19
CA VAL A 84 9.81 7.55 -2.77
C VAL A 84 10.45 6.21 -3.16
N PRO A 85 10.95 6.01 -4.41
CA PRO A 85 11.59 4.74 -4.78
C PRO A 85 12.80 4.40 -3.89
N LEU A 86 13.57 5.41 -3.49
CA LEU A 86 14.72 5.24 -2.61
C LEU A 86 14.28 4.77 -1.22
N VAL A 87 13.24 5.38 -0.66
CA VAL A 87 12.69 4.96 0.65
C VAL A 87 12.22 3.51 0.60
N LEU A 88 11.48 3.11 -0.45
CA LEU A 88 11.02 1.74 -0.61
C LEU A 88 12.19 0.74 -0.67
N ALA A 89 13.22 1.04 -1.47
CA ALA A 89 14.40 0.18 -1.60
C ALA A 89 15.19 0.05 -0.29
N VAL A 90 15.38 1.15 0.44
CA VAL A 90 16.08 1.16 1.73
C VAL A 90 15.29 0.37 2.78
N GLU A 91 13.98 0.57 2.89
CA GLU A 91 13.17 -0.19 3.84
C GLU A 91 13.15 -1.69 3.50
N LEU A 92 13.12 -2.06 2.22
CA LEU A 92 13.28 -3.45 1.78
C LEU A 92 14.60 -4.07 2.23
N ALA A 93 15.72 -3.39 1.98
CA ALA A 93 17.07 -3.86 2.34
C ALA A 93 17.30 -3.89 3.86
N ARG A 94 16.54 -3.11 4.64
CA ARG A 94 16.59 -3.19 6.10
C ARG A 94 15.95 -4.48 6.62
N ILE A 95 14.89 -4.94 5.95
CA ILE A 95 14.12 -6.13 6.31
C ILE A 95 14.81 -7.40 5.80
N HIS A 96 15.31 -7.40 4.55
CA HIS A 96 15.97 -8.54 3.92
C HIS A 96 17.47 -8.29 3.79
N ARG A 97 18.30 -9.17 4.37
CA ARG A 97 19.76 -9.03 4.35
C ARG A 97 20.41 -10.35 3.95
N GLY A 98 20.96 -10.42 2.73
CA GLY A 98 21.74 -11.57 2.27
C GLY A 98 20.88 -12.75 1.80
N ASP A 99 19.64 -12.48 1.38
CA ASP A 99 18.74 -13.47 0.79
C ASP A 99 18.68 -13.28 -0.73
N ASN A 100 18.18 -14.27 -1.49
CA ASN A 100 18.09 -14.19 -2.96
C ASN A 100 17.31 -12.98 -3.52
N LEU A 101 16.63 -12.21 -2.67
CA LEU A 101 15.89 -11.00 -3.02
C LEU A 101 16.72 -9.70 -2.95
N VAL A 102 17.80 -9.64 -2.13
CA VAL A 102 18.60 -8.42 -1.89
C VAL A 102 20.08 -8.74 -1.72
#